data_AF-A0A940M4Z9-F1
#
_entry.id   AF-A0A940M4Z9-F1
#
_cell.length_a   1.000
_cell.length_b   1.000
_cell.length_c   1.000
_cell.angle_alpha   90.00
_cell.angle_beta   90.00
_cell.angle_gamma   90.00
#
_symmetry.space_group_name_H-M   'P 1'
#
loop_
_entity.id
_entity.type
_entity.pdbx_description
1 polymer ?
#
loop_
_entity_poly.entity_id
_entity_poly.type
_entity_poly.pdbx_seq_one_letter_code
_entity_poly.pdbx_strand_id
1 'polypeptide(L)'
;MDATTKSGANGDGTAWHAMPVGEVEQRLATDGRNGLGAGEASARLQKHGPNRLPEGKRRGPLGRLLAQFHNVLIYVLLVAGFTKAMLGLWVDASIIFGVVVLNALLGFVQEGKAEKALESIRNMLSAQARALRDGEARMIPAEQLVPGDVVLLESGDKVPADLRLVEAKNLRTEEAALTGESVPVDKTVEPVPENSMIGDRGCMASSGTMVVSGRATGLVVATGSSTELGRINTLLAGVSALQTPLLRQIKQFGYVITAIVAIVGVLVFAWGKWVKDMAFVELFQAVVGIAVSLIPEGLPAVITITLAIGFNVN
;
A
#
# COMPACT_ATOMS: atom_id res chain seq x y z
N MET A 1 -45.21 15.95 6.17
CA MET A 1 -45.38 14.48 6.20
C MET A 1 -45.07 13.96 4.82
N ASP A 2 -44.31 12.87 4.77
CA ASP A 2 -43.81 12.11 3.61
C ASP A 2 -42.69 12.73 2.76
N ALA A 3 -41.46 12.27 3.02
CA ALA A 3 -40.78 11.30 2.15
C ALA A 3 -39.37 11.04 2.72
N THR A 4 -39.28 9.95 3.51
CA THR A 4 -38.06 9.40 4.06
C THR A 4 -37.09 8.99 2.94
N THR A 5 -35.89 9.55 3.03
CA THR A 5 -34.71 9.21 2.26
C THR A 5 -34.40 7.72 2.42
N LYS A 6 -34.49 6.98 1.31
CA LYS A 6 -34.02 5.59 1.19
C LYS A 6 -32.51 5.56 1.42
N SER A 7 -32.10 5.11 2.59
CA SER A 7 -30.71 4.74 2.90
C SER A 7 -30.33 3.50 2.09
N GLY A 8 -29.17 3.56 1.43
CA GLY A 8 -28.68 2.54 0.52
C GLY A 8 -28.33 1.24 1.24
N ALA A 9 -29.18 0.23 1.05
CA ALA A 9 -28.78 -1.16 1.19
C ALA A 9 -27.97 -1.56 -0.05
N ASN A 10 -26.66 -1.72 0.07
CA ASN A 10 -25.87 -2.40 -0.96
C ASN A 10 -24.60 -3.03 -0.38
N GLY A 11 -24.48 -4.36 -0.53
CA GLY A 11 -23.24 -5.11 -0.40
C GLY A 11 -23.32 -6.34 0.51
N ASP A 12 -24.09 -7.36 0.12
CA ASP A 12 -24.15 -8.73 0.70
C ASP A 12 -24.04 -8.82 2.24
N GLY A 13 -24.55 -7.81 2.92
CA GLY A 13 -24.25 -7.51 4.31
C GLY A 13 -25.09 -8.33 5.26
N THR A 14 -24.63 -9.54 5.58
CA THR A 14 -25.23 -10.30 6.67
C THR A 14 -25.10 -9.46 7.96
N ALA A 15 -26.23 -9.12 8.57
CA ALA A 15 -26.29 -8.31 9.80
C ALA A 15 -25.90 -9.16 11.01
N TRP A 16 -24.61 -9.51 11.13
CA TRP A 16 -24.08 -10.36 12.20
C TRP A 16 -24.37 -9.81 13.60
N HIS A 17 -24.45 -8.48 13.75
CA HIS A 17 -24.81 -7.80 15.01
C HIS A 17 -26.25 -8.05 15.46
N ALA A 18 -27.16 -8.32 14.52
CA ALA A 18 -28.57 -8.58 14.80
C ALA A 18 -28.87 -10.05 15.09
N MET A 19 -27.90 -10.94 14.84
CA MET A 19 -28.08 -12.37 15.02
C MET A 19 -27.69 -12.81 16.45
N PRO A 20 -28.46 -13.72 17.06
CA PRO A 20 -28.02 -14.47 18.23
C PRO A 20 -26.78 -15.32 17.92
N VAL A 21 -25.92 -15.51 18.90
CA VAL A 21 -24.63 -16.24 18.73
C VAL A 21 -24.82 -17.62 18.11
N GLY A 22 -25.82 -18.40 18.57
CA GLY A 22 -26.08 -19.75 18.05
C GLY A 22 -26.46 -19.78 16.57
N GLU A 23 -27.11 -18.73 16.06
CA GLU A 23 -27.42 -18.62 14.62
C GLU A 23 -26.16 -18.31 13.81
N VAL A 24 -25.27 -17.47 14.36
CA VAL A 24 -23.97 -17.17 13.74
C VAL A 24 -23.08 -18.42 13.68
N GLU A 25 -23.03 -19.20 14.75
CA GLU A 25 -22.31 -20.48 14.81
C GLU A 25 -22.82 -21.47 13.76
N GLN A 26 -24.14 -21.62 13.64
CA GLN A 26 -24.75 -22.48 12.62
C GLN A 26 -24.44 -22.00 11.20
N ARG A 27 -24.56 -20.70 10.95
CA ARG A 27 -24.34 -20.12 9.62
C ARG A 27 -22.88 -20.19 9.18
N LEU A 28 -21.95 -20.05 10.12
CA LEU A 28 -20.51 -20.21 9.89
C LEU A 28 -20.05 -21.66 10.03
N ALA A 29 -20.95 -22.60 10.35
CA ALA A 29 -20.63 -24.00 10.62
C ALA A 29 -19.41 -24.16 11.55
N THR A 30 -19.40 -23.41 12.66
CA THR A 30 -18.33 -23.42 13.66
C THR A 30 -18.89 -23.78 15.02
N ASP A 31 -18.12 -24.55 15.80
CA ASP A 31 -18.32 -24.74 17.23
C ASP A 31 -17.58 -23.64 18.02
N GLY A 32 -18.32 -22.77 18.73
CA GLY A 32 -17.73 -21.70 19.53
C GLY A 32 -16.84 -22.17 20.68
N ARG A 33 -16.94 -23.44 21.11
CA ARG A 33 -16.15 -24.02 22.21
C ARG A 33 -14.88 -24.73 21.76
N ASN A 34 -14.89 -25.32 20.57
CA ASN A 34 -13.75 -26.07 20.05
C ASN A 34 -13.00 -25.31 18.94
N GLY A 35 -13.63 -24.27 18.37
CA GLY A 35 -13.08 -23.54 17.24
C GLY A 35 -13.07 -24.38 15.96
N LEU A 36 -12.32 -23.91 14.95
CA LEU A 36 -12.18 -24.61 13.68
C LEU A 36 -11.09 -25.69 13.74
N GLY A 37 -11.28 -26.75 12.95
CA GLY A 37 -10.22 -27.71 12.70
C GLY A 37 -9.15 -27.16 11.77
N ALA A 38 -7.88 -27.55 11.93
CA ALA A 38 -6.78 -27.03 11.12
C ALA A 38 -6.99 -27.22 9.60
N GLY A 39 -7.56 -28.36 9.18
CA GLY A 39 -7.86 -28.64 7.77
C GLY A 39 -8.95 -27.73 7.20
N GLU A 40 -10.00 -27.46 7.99
CA GLU A 40 -11.08 -26.57 7.59
C GLU A 40 -10.63 -25.11 7.53
N ALA A 41 -9.84 -24.67 8.51
CA ALA A 41 -9.23 -23.34 8.49
C ALA A 41 -8.38 -23.13 7.23
N SER A 42 -7.59 -24.14 6.82
CA SER A 42 -6.80 -24.08 5.59
C SER A 42 -7.68 -24.01 4.33
N ALA A 43 -8.74 -24.81 4.26
CA ALA A 43 -9.68 -24.78 3.14
C ALA A 43 -10.40 -23.42 3.02
N ARG A 44 -10.84 -22.85 4.15
CA ARG A 44 -11.45 -21.51 4.20
C ARG A 44 -10.45 -20.42 3.83
N LEU A 45 -9.18 -20.56 4.20
CA LEU A 45 -8.12 -19.61 3.83
C LEU A 45 -7.90 -19.57 2.32
N GLN A 46 -7.98 -20.72 1.64
CA GLN A 46 -7.92 -20.77 0.18
C GLN A 46 -9.16 -20.14 -0.48
N LYS A 47 -10.33 -20.28 0.13
CA LYS A 47 -11.60 -19.74 -0.38
C LYS A 47 -11.75 -18.23 -0.16
N HIS A 48 -11.47 -17.74 1.04
CA HIS A 48 -11.67 -16.35 1.44
C HIS A 48 -10.42 -15.48 1.22
N GLY A 49 -9.25 -16.10 1.05
CA GLY A 49 -7.97 -15.41 1.03
C GLY A 49 -7.49 -15.03 2.43
N PRO A 50 -6.26 -14.48 2.53
CA PRO A 50 -5.68 -14.06 3.80
C PRO A 50 -6.44 -12.86 4.38
N ASN A 51 -6.48 -12.76 5.71
CA ASN A 51 -6.95 -11.60 6.45
C ASN A 51 -5.94 -10.44 6.34
N ARG A 52 -5.86 -9.86 5.15
CA ARG A 52 -5.03 -8.70 4.81
C ARG A 52 -5.89 -7.70 4.05
N LEU A 53 -5.63 -6.42 4.27
CA LEU A 53 -6.20 -5.37 3.43
C LEU A 53 -5.64 -5.50 2.01
N PRO A 54 -6.46 -5.29 0.96
CA PRO A 54 -6.02 -5.42 -0.42
C PRO A 54 -4.90 -4.41 -0.69
N GLU A 55 -3.73 -4.93 -1.06
CA GLU A 55 -2.60 -4.08 -1.47
C GLU A 55 -2.90 -3.46 -2.84
N GLY A 56 -2.51 -2.20 -3.03
CA GLY A 56 -2.52 -1.60 -4.35
C GLY A 56 -1.73 -2.45 -5.34
N LYS A 57 -2.17 -2.52 -6.60
CA LYS A 57 -1.52 -3.33 -7.65
C LYS A 57 -0.03 -2.98 -7.73
N ARG A 58 0.83 -3.89 -7.24
CA ARG A 58 2.28 -3.77 -7.42
C ARG A 58 2.60 -3.95 -8.89
N ARG A 59 3.50 -3.11 -9.42
CA ARG A 59 3.99 -3.28 -10.80
C ARG A 59 4.83 -4.57 -10.85
N GLY A 60 4.55 -5.43 -11.82
CA GLY A 60 5.37 -6.63 -12.05
C GLY A 60 6.83 -6.28 -12.36
N PRO A 61 7.77 -7.24 -12.31
CA PRO A 61 9.20 -6.98 -12.52
C PRO A 61 9.50 -6.26 -13.85
N LEU A 62 8.86 -6.70 -14.95
CA LEU A 62 8.95 -6.02 -16.25
C LEU A 62 8.34 -4.61 -16.21
N GLY A 63 7.18 -4.47 -15.56
CA GLY A 63 6.53 -3.15 -15.41
C GLY A 63 7.40 -2.15 -14.63
N ARG A 64 8.15 -2.63 -13.62
CA ARG A 64 9.13 -1.81 -12.89
C ARG A 64 10.31 -1.43 -13.76
N LEU A 65 10.88 -2.39 -14.49
CA LEU A 65 11.98 -2.11 -15.41
C LEU A 65 11.57 -1.10 -16.50
N LEU A 66 10.40 -1.27 -17.13
CA LEU A 66 9.88 -0.31 -18.12
C LEU A 66 9.60 1.06 -17.51
N ALA A 67 9.15 1.12 -16.25
CA ALA A 67 8.95 2.39 -15.55
C ALA A 67 10.26 3.17 -15.35
N GLN A 68 11.42 2.48 -15.27
CA GLN A 68 12.72 3.14 -15.20
C GLN A 68 13.02 3.95 -16.47
N PHE A 69 12.52 3.52 -17.65
CA PHE A 69 12.67 4.27 -18.90
C PHE A 69 11.68 5.44 -19.03
N HIS A 70 10.66 5.49 -18.18
CA HIS A 70 9.56 6.47 -18.27
C HIS A 70 9.91 7.79 -17.56
N ASN A 71 11.07 8.35 -17.91
CA ASN A 71 11.60 9.61 -17.38
C ASN A 71 11.98 10.53 -18.54
N VAL A 72 11.60 11.81 -18.44
CA VAL A 72 11.88 12.85 -19.45
C VAL A 72 13.37 12.92 -19.79
N LEU A 73 14.25 12.81 -18.80
CA LEU A 73 15.71 12.84 -19.01
C LEU A 73 16.20 11.64 -19.82
N ILE A 74 15.63 10.45 -19.60
CA ILE A 74 15.98 9.24 -20.36
C ILE A 74 15.46 9.36 -21.79
N TYR A 75 14.30 9.96 -22.02
CA TYR A 75 13.83 10.22 -23.39
C TYR A 75 14.77 11.15 -24.15
N VAL A 76 15.28 12.21 -23.52
CA VAL A 76 16.28 13.09 -24.14
C VAL A 76 17.54 12.31 -24.51
N LEU A 77 18.04 11.46 -23.62
CA LEU A 77 19.20 10.59 -23.88
C LEU A 77 18.95 9.58 -25.01
N LEU A 78 17.78 8.93 -25.02
CA LEU A 78 17.42 7.97 -26.06
C LEU A 78 17.33 8.65 -27.44
N VAL A 79 16.73 9.84 -27.52
CA VAL A 79 16.67 10.63 -28.77
C VAL A 79 18.08 11.06 -29.20
N ALA A 80 18.92 11.52 -28.27
CA ALA A 80 20.29 11.91 -28.56
C ALA A 80 21.15 10.72 -29.05
N GLY A 81 21.09 9.58 -28.37
CA GLY A 81 21.78 8.36 -28.76
C GLY A 81 21.32 7.84 -30.11
N PHE A 82 20.01 7.83 -30.36
CA PHE A 82 19.44 7.44 -31.64
C PHE A 82 19.90 8.34 -32.79
N THR A 83 19.88 9.66 -32.57
CA THR A 83 20.34 10.63 -33.58
C THR A 83 21.84 10.47 -33.87
N LYS A 84 22.67 10.24 -32.85
CA LYS A 84 24.11 9.94 -33.04
C LYS A 84 24.34 8.65 -33.84
N ALA A 85 23.54 7.61 -33.60
CA ALA A 85 23.60 6.37 -34.38
C ALA A 85 23.26 6.61 -35.86
N MET A 86 22.23 7.42 -36.15
CA MET A 86 21.88 7.81 -37.53
C MET A 86 22.99 8.59 -38.24
N LEU A 87 23.77 9.37 -37.50
CA LEU A 87 24.92 10.12 -38.02
C LEU A 87 26.18 9.25 -38.20
N GLY A 88 26.11 7.94 -37.95
CA GLY A 88 27.24 7.02 -38.06
C GLY A 88 28.22 7.08 -36.88
N LEU A 89 27.88 7.80 -35.81
CA LEU A 89 28.68 7.94 -34.59
C LEU A 89 28.40 6.78 -33.62
N TRP A 90 28.73 5.57 -34.04
CA TRP A 90 28.41 4.33 -33.32
C TRP A 90 29.03 4.27 -31.92
N VAL A 91 30.26 4.76 -31.75
CA VAL A 91 30.96 4.76 -30.45
C VAL A 91 30.21 5.65 -29.45
N ASP A 92 29.94 6.91 -29.81
CA ASP A 92 29.22 7.83 -28.94
C ASP A 92 27.81 7.35 -28.61
N ALA A 93 27.09 6.81 -29.61
CA ALA A 93 25.75 6.27 -29.40
C ALA A 93 25.78 5.08 -28.43
N SER A 94 26.77 4.18 -28.57
CA SER A 94 26.93 3.02 -27.69
C SER A 94 27.21 3.42 -26.24
N ILE A 95 27.97 4.49 -26.00
CA ILE A 95 28.23 5.04 -24.66
C ILE A 95 26.91 5.54 -24.05
N ILE A 96 26.13 6.34 -24.80
CA ILE A 96 24.85 6.88 -24.31
C ILE A 96 23.87 5.74 -23.98
N PHE A 97 23.71 4.76 -24.88
CA PHE A 97 22.84 3.62 -24.61
C PHE A 97 23.34 2.77 -23.44
N GLY A 98 24.65 2.58 -23.31
CA GLY A 98 25.27 1.88 -22.18
C GLY A 98 24.95 2.54 -20.84
N VAL A 99 25.07 3.87 -20.75
CA VAL A 99 24.72 4.64 -19.55
C VAL A 99 23.23 4.50 -19.22
N VAL A 100 22.34 4.62 -20.21
CA VAL A 100 20.90 4.45 -20.01
C VAL A 100 20.55 3.05 -19.48
N VAL A 101 21.13 2.01 -20.07
CA VAL A 101 20.90 0.62 -19.63
C VAL A 101 21.45 0.40 -18.22
N LEU A 102 22.66 0.89 -17.93
CA LEU A 102 23.26 0.79 -16.61
C LEU A 102 22.40 1.49 -15.55
N ASN A 103 21.93 2.70 -15.84
CA ASN A 103 21.06 3.46 -14.94
C ASN A 103 19.72 2.75 -14.70
N ALA A 104 19.11 2.17 -15.74
CA ALA A 104 17.88 1.39 -15.60
C ALA A 104 18.08 0.13 -14.74
N LEU A 105 19.21 -0.58 -14.91
CA LEU A 105 19.57 -1.75 -14.10
C LEU A 105 19.84 -1.38 -12.64
N LEU A 106 20.62 -0.32 -12.41
CA LEU A 106 20.89 0.19 -11.06
C LEU A 106 19.58 0.61 -10.38
N GLY A 107 18.70 1.33 -11.08
CA GLY A 107 17.38 1.73 -10.59
C GLY A 107 16.51 0.52 -10.24
N PHE A 108 16.45 -0.49 -11.11
CA PHE A 108 15.69 -1.72 -10.86
C PHE A 108 16.20 -2.48 -9.63
N VAL A 109 17.52 -2.62 -9.47
CA VAL A 109 18.12 -3.29 -8.31
C VAL A 109 17.89 -2.50 -7.02
N GLN A 110 18.03 -1.17 -7.05
CA GLN A 110 17.79 -0.30 -5.90
C GLN A 110 16.32 -0.33 -5.45
N GLU A 111 15.39 -0.22 -6.39
CA GLU A 111 13.95 -0.32 -6.12
C GLU A 111 13.60 -1.70 -5.53
N GLY A 112 14.16 -2.78 -6.07
CA GLY A 112 13.96 -4.14 -5.54
C GLY A 112 14.52 -4.34 -4.13
N LYS A 113 15.66 -3.73 -3.80
CA LYS A 113 16.21 -3.76 -2.43
C LYS A 113 15.35 -2.99 -1.44
N ALA A 114 14.88 -1.79 -1.83
CA ALA A 114 14.01 -0.97 -1.00
C ALA A 114 12.68 -1.68 -0.71
N GLU A 115 12.08 -2.29 -1.74
CA GLU A 115 10.83 -3.05 -1.59
C GLU A 115 11.01 -4.26 -0.66
N LYS A 116 12.11 -5.02 -0.79
CA LYS A 116 12.40 -6.16 0.10
C LYS A 116 12.60 -5.72 1.55
N ALA A 117 13.28 -4.59 1.78
CA ALA A 117 13.46 -4.04 3.13
C ALA A 117 12.10 -3.67 3.75
N LEU A 118 11.25 -2.98 3.00
CA LEU A 118 9.88 -2.64 3.42
C LEU A 118 9.03 -3.88 3.70
N GLU A 119 9.10 -4.90 2.85
CA GLU A 119 8.41 -6.18 3.04
C GLU A 119 8.87 -6.87 4.35
N SER A 120 10.17 -6.86 4.63
CA SER A 120 10.72 -7.47 5.84
C SER A 120 10.28 -6.72 7.11
N ILE A 121 10.27 -5.39 7.08
CA ILE A 121 9.76 -4.56 8.18
C ILE A 121 8.28 -4.86 8.41
N ARG A 122 7.50 -4.95 7.34
CA ARG A 122 6.08 -5.26 7.42
C ARG A 122 5.83 -6.65 8.02
N ASN A 123 6.61 -7.65 7.62
CA ASN A 123 6.50 -9.01 8.16
C ASN A 123 6.92 -9.07 9.63
N MET A 124 7.89 -8.26 10.08
CA MET A 124 8.24 -8.13 11.50
C MET A 124 7.11 -7.49 12.34
N LEU A 125 6.28 -6.66 11.72
CA LEU A 125 5.12 -6.02 12.34
C LEU A 125 3.80 -6.80 12.14
N SER A 126 3.86 -8.03 11.62
CA SER A 126 2.65 -8.82 11.38
C SER A 126 1.92 -9.06 12.70
N ALA A 127 0.67 -8.61 12.79
CA ALA A 127 -0.15 -8.80 13.96
C ALA A 127 -0.34 -10.30 14.23
N GLN A 128 -0.20 -10.70 15.49
CA GLN A 128 -0.52 -12.05 15.95
C GLN A 128 -1.94 -12.04 16.54
N ALA A 129 -2.63 -13.17 16.44
CA ALA A 129 -3.94 -13.37 17.03
C ALA A 129 -3.96 -14.68 17.80
N ARG A 130 -4.62 -14.67 18.96
CA ARG A 130 -4.86 -15.88 19.74
C ARG A 130 -6.18 -16.50 19.30
N ALA A 131 -6.10 -17.61 18.58
CA ALA A 131 -7.26 -18.31 18.05
C ALA A 131 -7.40 -19.71 18.66
N LEU A 132 -8.63 -20.15 18.84
CA LEU A 132 -8.97 -21.51 19.27
C LEU A 132 -9.10 -22.40 18.03
N ARG A 133 -8.22 -23.38 17.91
CA ARG A 133 -8.23 -24.37 16.81
C ARG A 133 -8.00 -25.76 17.37
N ASP A 134 -8.80 -26.72 16.91
CA ASP A 134 -8.80 -28.10 17.44
C ASP A 134 -8.96 -28.17 18.98
N GLY A 135 -9.73 -27.24 19.57
CA GLY A 135 -9.95 -27.14 21.02
C GLY A 135 -8.80 -26.50 21.82
N GLU A 136 -7.70 -26.09 21.17
CA GLU A 136 -6.54 -25.49 21.83
C GLU A 136 -6.32 -24.03 21.40
N ALA A 137 -6.05 -23.17 22.38
CA ALA A 137 -5.69 -21.78 22.11
C ALA A 137 -4.25 -21.71 21.59
N ARG A 138 -4.07 -21.17 20.38
CA ARG A 138 -2.77 -21.04 19.72
C ARG A 138 -2.57 -19.63 19.20
N MET A 139 -1.33 -19.14 19.27
CA MET A 139 -0.93 -17.90 18.62
C MET A 139 -0.70 -18.17 17.14
N ILE A 140 -1.46 -17.50 16.28
CA ILE A 140 -1.33 -17.60 14.82
C ILE A 140 -1.16 -16.21 14.23
N PRO A 141 -0.51 -16.08 13.06
CA PRO A 141 -0.52 -14.83 12.33
C PRO A 141 -1.96 -14.39 12.04
N ALA A 142 -2.31 -13.14 12.35
CA ALA A 142 -3.67 -12.62 12.17
C ALA A 142 -4.17 -12.75 10.73
N GLU A 143 -3.25 -12.81 9.77
CA GLU A 143 -3.49 -13.00 8.34
C GLU A 143 -4.03 -14.38 7.98
N GLN A 144 -3.82 -15.37 8.84
CA GLN A 144 -4.34 -16.73 8.68
C GLN A 144 -5.74 -16.89 9.29
N LEU A 145 -6.30 -15.84 9.89
CA LEU A 145 -7.67 -15.85 10.38
C LEU A 145 -8.65 -15.95 9.21
N VAL A 146 -9.68 -16.75 9.40
CA VAL A 146 -10.74 -16.97 8.43
C VAL A 146 -12.11 -16.79 9.09
N PRO A 147 -13.17 -16.46 8.32
CA PRO A 147 -14.53 -16.48 8.85
C PRO A 147 -14.85 -17.82 9.52
N GLY A 148 -15.34 -17.76 10.75
CA GLY A 148 -15.60 -18.89 11.62
C GLY A 148 -14.48 -19.26 12.59
N ASP A 149 -13.29 -18.64 12.54
CA ASP A 149 -12.31 -18.82 13.62
C ASP A 149 -12.86 -18.22 14.93
N VAL A 150 -12.51 -18.85 16.06
CA VAL A 150 -12.82 -18.30 17.40
C VAL A 150 -11.57 -17.62 17.93
N VAL A 151 -11.66 -16.34 18.29
CA VAL A 151 -10.56 -15.50 18.74
C VAL A 151 -10.75 -15.11 20.20
N LEU A 152 -9.67 -15.19 20.97
CA LEU A 152 -9.61 -14.86 22.39
C LEU A 152 -8.90 -13.52 22.58
N LEU A 153 -9.64 -12.51 23.03
CA LEU A 153 -9.18 -11.14 23.25
C LEU A 153 -8.92 -10.87 24.73
N GLU A 154 -7.83 -10.16 25.02
CA GLU A 154 -7.46 -9.63 26.33
C GLU A 154 -7.08 -8.14 26.26
N SER A 155 -6.99 -7.51 27.42
CA SER A 155 -6.55 -6.12 27.56
C SER A 155 -5.19 -5.89 26.88
N GLY A 156 -5.12 -4.87 26.03
CA GLY A 156 -3.93 -4.54 25.23
C GLY A 156 -3.91 -5.19 23.84
N ASP A 157 -4.80 -6.15 23.56
CA ASP A 157 -4.88 -6.75 22.24
C ASP A 157 -5.47 -5.78 21.22
N LYS A 158 -4.92 -5.81 20.00
CA LYS A 158 -5.55 -5.23 18.82
C LYS A 158 -6.51 -6.25 18.23
N VAL A 159 -7.75 -5.83 17.96
CA VAL A 159 -8.77 -6.70 17.37
C VAL A 159 -8.35 -7.06 15.93
N PRO A 160 -8.10 -8.35 15.61
CA PRO A 160 -7.41 -8.74 14.38
C PRO A 160 -8.33 -8.86 13.15
N ALA A 161 -9.62 -9.03 13.36
CA ALA A 161 -10.67 -9.19 12.35
C ALA A 161 -12.01 -8.72 12.94
N ASP A 162 -13.07 -8.60 12.15
CA ASP A 162 -14.38 -8.26 12.73
C ASP A 162 -14.96 -9.49 13.40
N LEU A 163 -15.31 -9.35 14.69
CA LEU A 163 -15.77 -10.43 15.54
C LEU A 163 -17.19 -10.18 16.02
N ARG A 164 -18.00 -11.25 16.01
CA ARG A 164 -19.22 -11.33 16.81
C ARG A 164 -18.87 -11.85 18.20
N LEU A 165 -19.13 -11.06 19.23
CA LEU A 165 -18.80 -11.44 20.61
C LEU A 165 -19.69 -12.60 21.08
N VAL A 166 -19.06 -13.64 21.61
CA VAL A 166 -19.68 -14.84 22.19
C VAL A 166 -19.70 -14.73 23.72
N GLU A 167 -18.58 -14.27 24.29
CA GLU A 167 -18.44 -14.01 25.72
C GLU A 167 -17.71 -12.68 25.89
N ALA A 168 -18.18 -11.83 26.79
CA ALA A 168 -17.51 -10.57 27.13
C ALA A 168 -17.55 -10.37 28.65
N LYS A 169 -16.40 -10.03 29.24
CA LYS A 169 -16.27 -9.76 30.68
C LYS A 169 -15.56 -8.42 30.87
N ASN A 170 -16.31 -7.40 31.27
CA ASN A 170 -15.85 -6.01 31.43
C ASN A 170 -15.08 -5.51 30.20
N LEU A 171 -15.51 -5.94 29.00
CA LEU A 171 -14.81 -5.63 27.76
C LEU A 171 -15.08 -4.19 27.37
N ARG A 172 -14.01 -3.43 27.18
CA ARG A 172 -14.04 -2.07 26.63
C ARG A 172 -13.08 -1.97 25.48
N THR A 173 -13.52 -1.34 24.39
CA THR A 173 -12.69 -1.14 23.20
C THR A 173 -12.63 0.32 22.82
N GLU A 174 -11.46 0.77 22.36
CA GLU A 174 -11.28 2.09 21.76
C GLU A 174 -11.47 1.98 20.25
N GLU A 175 -12.48 2.68 19.73
CA GLU A 175 -12.92 2.57 18.34
C GLU A 175 -12.63 3.82 17.50
N ALA A 176 -11.66 4.65 17.94
CA ALA A 176 -11.27 5.90 17.29
C ALA A 176 -10.92 5.71 15.79
N ALA A 177 -10.38 4.55 15.41
CA ALA A 177 -10.06 4.21 14.03
C ALA A 177 -11.30 4.14 13.10
N LEU A 178 -12.50 3.96 13.66
CA LEU A 178 -13.76 3.80 12.91
C LEU A 178 -14.73 4.95 13.16
N THR A 179 -14.82 5.45 14.40
CA THR A 179 -15.78 6.48 14.80
C THR A 179 -15.16 7.88 14.89
N GLY A 180 -13.83 7.96 15.04
CA GLY A 180 -13.13 9.22 15.35
C GLY A 180 -13.22 9.63 16.83
N GLU A 181 -13.87 8.83 17.67
CA GLU A 181 -14.02 9.09 19.10
C GLU A 181 -13.09 8.18 19.92
N SER A 182 -12.25 8.77 20.78
CA SER A 182 -11.30 8.03 21.64
C SER A 182 -11.90 7.56 22.97
N VAL A 183 -13.20 7.79 23.21
CA VAL A 183 -13.84 7.33 24.45
C VAL A 183 -14.06 5.82 24.36
N PRO A 184 -13.54 5.00 25.29
CA PRO A 184 -13.76 3.56 25.26
C PRO A 184 -15.25 3.20 25.40
N VAL A 185 -15.71 2.28 24.57
CA VAL A 185 -17.10 1.82 24.52
C VAL A 185 -17.24 0.47 25.20
N ASP A 186 -18.26 0.32 26.04
CA ASP A 186 -18.60 -0.96 26.70
C ASP A 186 -19.19 -1.94 25.67
N LYS A 187 -18.74 -3.20 25.74
CA LYS A 187 -19.14 -4.26 24.82
C LYS A 187 -19.99 -5.32 25.51
N THR A 188 -20.95 -5.85 24.77
CA THR A 188 -21.97 -6.80 25.24
C THR A 188 -22.05 -8.01 24.31
N VAL A 189 -22.95 -8.97 24.58
CA VAL A 189 -23.11 -10.17 23.74
C VAL A 189 -24.47 -10.18 23.04
N GLU A 190 -25.44 -9.45 23.58
CA GLU A 190 -26.82 -9.41 23.11
C GLU A 190 -26.91 -8.84 21.69
N PRO A 191 -27.73 -9.45 20.81
CA PRO A 191 -27.96 -8.89 19.49
C PRO A 191 -28.60 -7.50 19.58
N VAL A 192 -28.23 -6.64 18.64
CA VAL A 192 -28.76 -5.27 18.51
C VAL A 192 -29.59 -5.14 17.22
N PRO A 193 -30.50 -4.14 17.11
CA PRO A 193 -31.30 -3.96 15.91
C PRO A 193 -30.47 -3.88 14.62
N GLU A 194 -31.00 -4.40 13.52
CA GLU A 194 -30.32 -4.41 12.21
C GLU A 194 -29.90 -3.01 11.75
N ASN A 195 -30.69 -1.98 12.07
CA ASN A 195 -30.46 -0.58 11.71
C ASN A 195 -29.47 0.16 12.64
N SER A 196 -28.83 -0.52 13.60
CA SER A 196 -27.84 0.10 14.49
C SER A 196 -26.61 0.59 13.72
N MET A 197 -26.17 1.82 14.06
CA MET A 197 -24.92 2.38 13.54
C MET A 197 -23.72 1.59 14.04
N ILE A 198 -22.56 1.69 13.36
CA ILE A 198 -21.36 0.91 13.68
C ILE A 198 -20.95 1.07 15.16
N GLY A 199 -20.99 2.29 15.69
CA GLY A 199 -20.67 2.55 17.11
C GLY A 199 -21.68 1.98 18.11
N ASP A 200 -22.93 1.75 17.70
CA ASP A 200 -23.98 1.19 18.55
C ASP A 200 -24.00 -0.35 18.54
N ARG A 201 -23.15 -0.99 17.72
CA ARG A 201 -23.03 -2.45 17.66
C ARG A 201 -22.13 -2.95 18.79
N GLY A 202 -22.61 -2.79 20.03
CA GLY A 202 -21.90 -3.21 21.25
C GLY A 202 -21.54 -4.71 21.29
N CYS A 203 -22.22 -5.52 20.49
CA CYS A 203 -21.99 -6.96 20.39
C CYS A 203 -20.96 -7.39 19.33
N MET A 204 -20.34 -6.39 18.68
CA MET A 204 -19.29 -6.55 17.69
C MET A 204 -17.98 -5.95 18.20
N ALA A 205 -16.87 -6.62 17.90
CA ALA A 205 -15.53 -6.04 18.02
C ALA A 205 -14.94 -5.87 16.62
N SER A 206 -14.57 -4.64 16.27
CA SER A 206 -14.22 -4.29 14.90
C SER A 206 -12.70 -4.35 14.66
N SER A 207 -12.27 -4.82 13.50
CA SER A 207 -10.86 -4.93 13.13
C SER A 207 -10.15 -3.58 13.25
N GLY A 208 -8.94 -3.59 13.83
CA GLY A 208 -8.10 -2.40 13.97
C GLY A 208 -8.33 -1.57 15.24
N THR A 209 -9.40 -1.86 15.98
CA THR A 209 -9.67 -1.29 17.31
C THR A 209 -8.80 -1.94 18.39
N MET A 210 -8.70 -1.31 19.56
CA MET A 210 -7.87 -1.79 20.66
C MET A 210 -8.71 -2.14 21.88
N VAL A 211 -8.41 -3.27 22.53
CA VAL A 211 -9.04 -3.67 23.79
C VAL A 211 -8.39 -2.90 24.93
N VAL A 212 -9.14 -1.99 25.55
CA VAL A 212 -8.66 -1.14 26.65
C VAL A 212 -8.69 -1.90 27.98
N SER A 213 -9.73 -2.70 28.20
CA SER A 213 -9.86 -3.53 29.40
C SER A 213 -10.75 -4.73 29.18
N GLY A 214 -10.62 -5.73 30.07
CA GLY A 214 -11.46 -6.92 30.08
C GLY A 214 -10.93 -8.05 29.20
N ARG A 215 -11.78 -9.03 28.97
CA ARG A 215 -11.51 -10.17 28.09
C ARG A 215 -12.76 -10.58 27.35
N ALA A 216 -12.59 -11.17 26.17
CA ALA A 216 -13.70 -11.65 25.37
C ALA A 216 -13.32 -12.82 24.47
N THR A 217 -14.33 -13.58 24.10
CA THR A 217 -14.28 -14.59 23.06
C THR A 217 -15.17 -14.13 21.93
N GLY A 218 -14.66 -14.10 20.70
CA GLY A 218 -15.39 -13.63 19.54
C GLY A 218 -15.24 -14.57 18.34
N LEU A 219 -16.31 -14.74 17.58
CA LEU A 219 -16.33 -15.50 16.34
C LEU A 219 -16.02 -14.57 15.16
N VAL A 220 -15.02 -14.90 14.34
CA VAL A 220 -14.64 -14.10 13.18
C VAL A 220 -15.77 -14.16 12.15
N VAL A 221 -16.36 -13.00 11.83
CA VAL A 221 -17.45 -12.91 10.84
C VAL A 221 -17.00 -12.28 9.53
N ALA A 222 -15.96 -11.45 9.56
CA ALA A 222 -15.37 -10.86 8.36
C ALA A 222 -13.86 -10.66 8.51
N THR A 223 -13.15 -10.81 7.39
CA THR A 223 -11.69 -10.68 7.29
C THR A 223 -11.29 -9.81 6.10
N GLY A 224 -10.09 -9.25 6.14
CA GLY A 224 -9.48 -8.49 5.05
C GLY A 224 -10.36 -7.32 4.58
N SER A 225 -10.60 -7.26 3.26
CA SER A 225 -11.44 -6.23 2.63
C SER A 225 -12.91 -6.27 3.05
N SER A 226 -13.38 -7.37 3.63
CA SER A 226 -14.79 -7.53 4.01
C SER A 226 -15.11 -6.93 5.37
N THR A 227 -14.09 -6.62 6.18
CA THR A 227 -14.24 -5.94 7.48
C THR A 227 -14.75 -4.51 7.31
N GLU A 228 -15.29 -3.88 8.36
CA GLU A 228 -15.72 -2.48 8.31
C GLU A 228 -14.54 -1.56 7.96
N LEU A 229 -13.37 -1.76 8.59
CA LEU A 229 -12.15 -1.03 8.26
C LEU A 229 -11.68 -1.33 6.83
N GLY A 230 -11.85 -2.57 6.36
CA GLY A 230 -11.53 -2.99 5.00
C GLY A 230 -12.42 -2.33 3.95
N ARG A 231 -13.71 -2.20 4.23
CA ARG A 231 -14.69 -1.49 3.39
C ARG A 231 -14.34 -0.01 3.31
N ILE A 232 -14.05 0.64 4.44
CA ILE A 232 -13.59 2.04 4.48
C ILE A 232 -12.32 2.21 3.64
N ASN A 233 -11.31 1.36 3.85
CA ASN A 233 -10.06 1.44 3.09
C ASN A 233 -10.25 1.17 1.58
N THR A 234 -11.19 0.30 1.20
CA THR A 234 -11.49 0.04 -0.22
C THR A 234 -12.15 1.26 -0.87
N LEU A 235 -13.03 1.96 -0.16
CA LEU A 235 -13.63 3.22 -0.61
C LEU A 235 -12.57 4.32 -0.75
N LEU A 236 -11.62 4.38 0.18
CA LEU A 236 -10.51 5.34 0.15
C LEU A 236 -9.42 4.97 -0.87
N ALA A 237 -9.24 3.69 -1.22
CA ALA A 237 -8.24 3.24 -2.18
C ALA A 237 -8.51 3.74 -3.61
N GLY A 238 -9.74 4.18 -3.90
CA GLY A 238 -10.07 4.92 -5.13
C GLY A 238 -9.46 6.33 -5.17
N VAL A 239 -9.03 6.87 -4.04
CA VAL A 239 -8.29 8.13 -3.93
C VAL A 239 -6.82 7.82 -4.24
N SER A 240 -6.46 8.00 -5.51
CA SER A 240 -5.11 7.84 -6.07
C SER A 240 -4.01 8.18 -5.06
N ALA A 241 -3.04 7.28 -4.86
CA ALA A 241 -1.89 7.51 -4.00
C ALA A 241 -1.29 8.90 -4.28
N LEU A 242 -1.46 9.83 -3.35
CA LEU A 242 -0.90 11.17 -3.48
C LEU A 242 0.62 11.01 -3.57
N GLN A 243 1.22 11.50 -4.67
CA GLN A 243 2.67 11.58 -4.77
C GLN A 243 3.19 12.39 -3.59
N THR A 244 4.20 11.87 -2.88
CA THR A 244 4.76 12.58 -1.74
C THR A 244 5.30 13.95 -2.17
N PRO A 245 5.23 14.98 -1.32
CA PRO A 245 5.71 16.32 -1.65
C PRO A 245 7.15 16.34 -2.20
N LEU A 246 8.03 15.50 -1.66
CA LEU A 246 9.41 15.33 -2.11
C LEU A 246 9.49 14.84 -3.56
N LEU A 247 8.73 13.80 -3.91
CA LEU A 247 8.71 13.26 -5.28
C LEU A 247 8.20 14.29 -6.29
N ARG A 248 7.24 15.13 -5.90
CA ARG A 248 6.74 16.22 -6.74
C ARG A 248 7.82 17.28 -7.00
N GLN A 249 8.58 17.66 -5.98
CA GLN A 249 9.69 18.60 -6.11
C GLN A 249 10.81 18.05 -7.01
N ILE A 250 11.16 16.76 -6.86
CA ILE A 250 12.16 16.11 -7.72
C ILE A 250 11.74 16.14 -9.19
N LYS A 251 10.46 15.87 -9.49
CA LYS A 251 9.94 15.97 -10.87
C LYS A 251 10.00 17.40 -11.40
N GLN A 252 9.59 18.39 -10.60
CA GLN A 252 9.67 19.80 -10.99
C GLN A 252 11.12 20.22 -11.27
N PHE A 253 12.05 19.81 -10.41
CA PHE A 253 13.48 20.06 -10.61
C PHE A 253 14.00 19.43 -11.91
N GLY A 254 13.57 18.20 -12.23
CA GLY A 254 13.88 17.53 -13.49
C GLY A 254 13.36 18.31 -14.72
N TYR A 255 12.16 18.86 -14.65
CA TYR A 255 11.62 19.72 -15.72
C TYR A 255 12.41 21.02 -15.89
N VAL A 256 12.82 21.65 -14.78
CA VAL A 256 13.64 22.87 -14.81
C VAL A 256 14.99 22.62 -15.47
N ILE A 257 15.70 21.54 -15.09
CA ILE A 257 16.98 21.17 -15.73
C ILE A 257 16.77 20.90 -17.21
N THR A 258 15.72 20.14 -17.57
CA THR A 258 15.42 19.85 -18.97
C THR A 258 15.19 21.12 -19.78
N ALA A 259 14.45 22.09 -19.22
CA ALA A 259 14.21 23.38 -19.86
C ALA A 259 15.51 24.18 -20.03
N ILE A 260 16.37 24.23 -19.01
CA ILE A 260 17.66 24.93 -19.08
C ILE A 260 18.55 24.28 -20.16
N VAL A 261 18.67 22.95 -20.16
CA VAL A 261 19.46 22.21 -21.15
C VAL A 261 18.94 22.46 -22.56
N ALA A 262 17.61 22.49 -22.75
CA ALA A 262 17.01 22.79 -24.05
C ALA A 262 17.31 24.23 -24.51
N ILE A 263 17.15 25.22 -23.63
CA ILE A 263 17.43 26.63 -23.94
C ILE A 263 18.90 26.83 -24.29
N VAL A 264 19.82 26.31 -23.46
CA VAL A 264 21.26 26.38 -23.72
C VAL A 264 21.62 25.68 -25.02
N GLY A 265 21.03 24.50 -25.27
CA GLY A 265 21.20 23.77 -26.51
C GLY A 265 20.79 24.57 -27.73
N VAL A 266 19.62 25.23 -27.70
CA VAL A 266 19.16 26.11 -28.79
C VAL A 266 20.08 27.31 -28.98
N LEU A 267 20.54 27.95 -27.89
CA LEU A 267 21.44 29.12 -27.97
C LEU A 267 22.80 28.75 -28.58
N VAL A 268 23.41 27.66 -28.12
CA VAL A 268 24.67 27.16 -28.67
C VAL A 268 24.49 26.77 -30.14
N PHE A 269 23.35 26.15 -30.46
CA PHE A 269 23.04 25.75 -31.83
C PHE A 269 22.90 26.95 -32.77
N ALA A 270 22.15 27.98 -32.34
CA ALA A 270 21.95 29.22 -33.08
C ALA A 270 23.27 29.98 -33.27
N TRP A 271 24.07 30.09 -32.20
CA TRP A 271 25.37 30.76 -32.25
C TRP A 271 26.35 30.06 -33.19
N GLY A 272 26.52 28.74 -33.07
CA GLY A 272 27.48 28.04 -33.93
C GLY A 272 27.03 28.01 -35.40
N LYS A 273 25.72 28.02 -35.68
CA LYS A 273 25.20 28.10 -37.05
C LYS A 273 25.34 29.49 -37.66
N TRP A 274 24.99 30.55 -36.94
CA TRP A 274 24.94 31.91 -37.51
C TRP A 274 26.22 32.72 -37.34
N VAL A 275 27.09 32.36 -36.39
CA VAL A 275 28.32 33.13 -36.09
C VAL A 275 29.57 32.38 -36.55
N LYS A 276 29.59 31.05 -36.42
CA LYS A 276 30.77 30.22 -36.72
C LYS A 276 30.66 29.41 -38.01
N ASP A 277 29.51 29.44 -38.70
CA ASP A 277 29.20 28.63 -39.89
C ASP A 277 29.61 27.14 -39.75
N MET A 278 29.43 26.59 -38.55
CA MET A 278 29.83 25.20 -38.26
C MET A 278 28.91 24.19 -38.95
N ALA A 279 29.45 23.02 -39.26
CA ALA A 279 28.65 21.93 -39.80
C ALA A 279 27.62 21.44 -38.78
N PHE A 280 26.44 21.01 -39.26
CA PHE A 280 25.34 20.52 -38.42
C PHE A 280 25.79 19.43 -37.44
N VAL A 281 26.65 18.50 -37.91
CA VAL A 281 27.14 17.37 -37.11
C VAL A 281 27.99 17.84 -35.93
N GLU A 282 28.88 18.81 -36.13
CA GLU A 282 29.75 19.35 -35.07
C GLU A 282 28.93 20.12 -34.00
N LEU A 283 27.99 20.93 -34.47
CA LEU A 283 27.04 21.65 -33.62
C LEU A 283 26.18 20.69 -32.79
N PHE A 284 25.66 19.65 -33.43
CA PHE A 284 24.85 18.63 -32.76
C PHE A 284 25.66 17.87 -31.71
N GLN A 285 26.91 17.48 -32.03
CA GLN A 285 27.81 16.83 -31.09
C GLN A 285 28.10 17.71 -29.86
N ALA A 286 28.36 19.01 -30.06
CA ALA A 286 28.61 19.94 -28.97
C ALA A 286 27.39 20.09 -28.05
N VAL A 287 26.20 20.27 -28.62
CA VAL A 287 24.94 20.43 -27.86
C VAL A 287 24.60 19.16 -27.08
N VAL A 288 24.71 17.98 -27.71
CA VAL A 288 24.46 16.70 -27.03
C VAL A 288 25.50 16.45 -25.93
N GLY A 289 26.78 16.78 -26.16
CA GLY A 289 27.82 16.64 -25.14
C GLY A 289 27.53 17.48 -23.88
N ILE A 290 27.12 18.74 -24.07
CA ILE A 290 26.71 19.61 -22.97
C ILE A 290 25.45 19.06 -22.27
N ALA A 291 24.46 18.61 -23.04
CA ALA A 291 23.22 18.07 -22.50
C ALA A 291 23.48 16.84 -21.62
N VAL A 292 24.27 15.87 -22.11
CA VAL A 292 24.64 14.66 -21.36
C VAL A 292 25.42 15.03 -20.10
N SER A 293 26.36 15.98 -20.17
CA SER A 293 27.13 16.42 -19.01
C SER A 293 26.30 17.12 -17.93
N LEU A 294 25.14 17.69 -18.28
CA LEU A 294 24.27 18.40 -17.34
C LEU A 294 23.24 17.49 -16.68
N ILE A 295 23.09 16.23 -17.11
CA ILE A 295 22.12 15.31 -16.53
C ILE A 295 22.65 14.87 -15.16
N PRO A 296 21.93 15.19 -14.06
CA PRO A 296 22.37 14.87 -12.73
C PRO A 296 22.01 13.41 -12.38
N GLU A 297 22.76 12.47 -12.95
CA GLU A 297 22.54 11.02 -12.75
C GLU A 297 22.75 10.58 -11.30
N GLY A 298 23.48 11.38 -10.50
CA GLY A 298 23.73 11.11 -9.08
C GLY A 298 22.68 11.65 -8.09
N LEU A 299 21.70 12.46 -8.54
CA LEU A 299 20.74 13.11 -7.63
C LEU A 299 19.96 12.15 -6.72
N PRO A 300 19.42 11.03 -7.22
CA PRO A 300 18.68 10.09 -6.36
C PRO A 300 19.56 9.51 -5.24
N ALA A 301 20.82 9.22 -5.54
CA ALA A 301 21.78 8.71 -4.56
C ALA A 301 22.13 9.77 -3.51
N VAL A 302 22.43 11.00 -3.96
CA VAL A 302 22.73 12.13 -3.07
C VAL A 302 21.55 12.43 -2.15
N ILE A 303 20.33 12.49 -2.68
CA ILE A 303 19.12 12.72 -1.88
C ILE A 303 18.92 11.61 -0.85
N THR A 304 19.13 10.35 -1.23
CA THR A 304 19.01 9.21 -0.30
C THR A 304 20.02 9.32 0.84
N ILE A 305 21.27 9.70 0.53
CA ILE A 305 22.33 9.92 1.53
C ILE A 305 21.98 11.11 2.43
N THR A 306 21.60 12.25 1.86
CA THR A 306 21.22 13.44 2.64
C THR A 306 20.02 13.19 3.53
N LEU A 307 19.02 12.45 3.05
CA LEU A 307 17.84 12.07 3.83
C LEU A 307 18.22 11.13 4.98
N ALA A 308 19.07 10.13 4.73
CA ALA A 308 19.55 9.22 5.77
C ALA A 308 20.36 9.95 6.87
N ILE A 309 21.16 10.96 6.49
CA ILE A 309 21.88 11.81 7.44
C ILE A 309 20.90 12.70 8.21
N GLY A 310 19.92 13.31 7.53
CA GLY A 310 18.95 14.21 8.15
C GLY A 310 18.05 13.55 9.21
N PHE A 311 17.77 12.25 9.08
CA PHE A 311 17.05 11.48 10.10
C PHE A 311 17.89 11.13 11.34
N ASN A 312 19.22 11.18 11.26
CA ASN A 312 20.14 10.85 12.35
C ASN A 312 20.63 12.08 13.15
N VAL A 313 20.16 13.29 12.82
CA VAL A 313 20.61 14.56 13.43
C VAL A 313 19.56 15.16 14.39
N ASN A 314 18.56 14.39 14.81
CA ASN A 314 17.61 14.83 15.85
C ASN A 314 17.41 13.75 16.93
#